data_AF-A0A8T4S9P8-F1
#
_entry.id   AF-A0A8T4S9P8-F1
#
_cell.length_a   1.000
_cell.length_b   1.000
_cell.length_c   1.000
_cell.angle_alpha   90.00
_cell.angle_beta   90.00
_cell.angle_gamma   90.00
#
_symmetry.space_group_name_H-M   'P 1'
#
loop_
_entity.id
_entity.type
_entity.pdbx_description
1 polymer ?
#
loop_
_entity_poly.entity_id
_entity_poly.type
_entity_poly.pdbx_seq_one_letter_code
_entity_poly.pdbx_strand_id
1 'polypeptide(L)'
;MKSNYKNLISYALSFVSFVLPKIEVEEIFLFGSVARREATKESDVDLFFNLKTKEKEIEKKIKEQLAKFYKSSIYEKFSLNGIENHISIKVGNLEKWKLKRSIISEGIILYGKYKNPPENIKGYALFILKPIRNITKRNKIMRKLFGRKEKNYMSEGLIMEMKGKQLSPTSFIVSLEKINEVINILNFEKIDYTLIEFWSDFKN
;
A
#
# COMPACT_ATOMS: atom_id res chain seq x y z
N MET A 1 -3.42 -19.85 15.04
CA MET A 1 -2.83 -18.65 15.66
C MET A 1 -2.58 -17.61 14.57
N LYS A 2 -3.27 -16.47 14.61
CA LYS A 2 -2.85 -15.30 13.83
C LYS A 2 -1.39 -15.03 14.21
N SER A 3 -0.47 -15.06 13.25
CA SER A 3 0.85 -14.48 13.47
C SER A 3 0.62 -13.09 14.05
N ASN A 4 1.16 -12.82 15.23
CA ASN A 4 0.95 -11.52 15.86
C ASN A 4 1.67 -10.52 14.96
N TYR A 5 0.92 -9.79 14.13
CA TYR A 5 1.42 -8.84 13.14
C TYR A 5 2.52 -7.91 13.71
N LYS A 6 2.41 -7.55 14.99
CA LYS A 6 3.43 -6.77 15.70
C LYS A 6 4.79 -7.48 15.78
N ASN A 7 4.79 -8.80 15.91
CA ASN A 7 6.01 -9.60 15.93
C ASN A 7 6.68 -9.64 14.55
N LEU A 8 5.92 -9.69 13.45
CA LEU A 8 6.50 -9.59 12.09
C LEU A 8 7.11 -8.21 11.83
N ILE A 9 6.49 -7.14 12.34
CA ILE A 9 7.08 -5.80 12.30
C ILE A 9 8.34 -5.73 13.16
N SER A 10 8.30 -6.28 14.37
CA SER A 10 9.47 -6.31 15.26
C SER A 10 10.63 -7.11 14.64
N TYR A 11 10.31 -8.21 13.97
CA TYR A 11 11.26 -9.01 13.20
C TYR A 11 11.88 -8.22 12.04
N ALA A 12 11.05 -7.54 11.25
CA ALA A 12 11.50 -6.64 10.19
C ALA A 12 12.41 -5.51 10.72
N LEU A 13 12.00 -4.85 11.81
CA LEU A 13 12.79 -3.80 12.48
C LEU A 13 14.12 -4.32 13.00
N SER A 14 14.16 -5.56 13.50
CA SER A 14 15.39 -6.18 13.98
C SER A 14 16.40 -6.39 12.84
N PHE A 15 15.93 -6.84 11.67
CA PHE A 15 16.78 -6.90 10.48
C PHE A 15 17.21 -5.50 10.01
N VAL A 16 16.29 -4.53 9.97
CA VAL A 16 16.61 -3.14 9.61
C VAL A 16 17.70 -2.59 10.53
N SER A 17 17.54 -2.73 11.85
CA SER A 17 18.56 -2.30 12.82
C SER A 17 19.91 -3.01 12.64
N PHE A 18 19.91 -4.26 12.19
CA PHE A 18 21.13 -5.04 11.94
C PHE A 18 21.91 -4.57 10.70
N VAL A 19 21.19 -4.16 9.64
CA VAL A 19 21.79 -3.77 8.35
C VAL A 19 22.09 -2.28 8.27
N LEU A 20 21.27 -1.44 8.91
CA LEU A 20 21.31 0.02 8.77
C LEU A 20 22.70 0.64 9.02
N PRO A 21 23.51 0.22 10.02
CA PRO A 21 24.84 0.79 10.23
C PRO A 21 25.86 0.50 9.10
N LYS A 22 25.52 -0.34 8.13
CA LYS A 22 26.44 -0.87 7.10
C LYS A 22 26.05 -0.42 5.68
N ILE A 23 24.96 0.33 5.55
CA ILE A 23 24.42 0.78 4.27
C ILE A 23 24.04 2.26 4.36
N GLU A 24 23.95 2.91 3.21
CA GLU A 24 23.44 4.26 3.09
C GLU A 24 22.13 4.22 2.29
N VAL A 25 21.02 4.59 2.94
CA VAL A 25 19.67 4.58 2.37
C VAL A 25 18.88 5.78 2.90
N GLU A 26 17.92 6.27 2.12
CA GLU A 26 17.09 7.41 2.53
C GLU A 26 15.94 6.96 3.45
N GLU A 27 15.24 5.91 3.04
CA GLU A 27 14.05 5.39 3.71
C GLU A 27 14.00 3.86 3.55
N ILE A 28 13.42 3.17 4.53
CA ILE A 28 13.12 1.74 4.46
C ILE A 28 11.65 1.54 4.79
N PHE A 29 10.94 0.85 3.90
CA PHE A 29 9.51 0.58 4.03
C PHE A 29 9.27 -0.92 4.20
N LEU A 30 8.40 -1.29 5.13
CA LEU A 30 7.70 -2.56 5.14
C LEU A 30 6.44 -2.41 4.28
N PHE A 31 6.24 -3.30 3.32
CA PHE A 31 5.07 -3.29 2.46
C PHE A 31 4.49 -4.70 2.30
N GLY A 32 3.51 -4.87 1.42
CA GLY A 32 2.91 -6.18 1.14
C GLY A 32 1.93 -6.64 2.22
N SER A 33 1.75 -7.96 2.33
CA SER A 33 0.71 -8.57 3.17
C SER A 33 0.91 -8.27 4.67
N VAL A 34 2.16 -8.11 5.12
CA VAL A 34 2.44 -7.73 6.51
C VAL A 34 1.88 -6.35 6.79
N ALA A 35 2.21 -5.36 5.96
CA ALA A 35 1.73 -3.99 6.13
C ALA A 35 0.19 -3.88 6.05
N ARG A 36 -0.44 -4.69 5.18
CA ARG A 36 -1.91 -4.81 5.07
C ARG A 36 -2.59 -5.61 6.18
N ARG A 37 -1.85 -6.24 7.09
CA ARG A 37 -2.38 -7.14 8.15
C ARG A 37 -3.06 -8.40 7.61
N GLU A 38 -2.63 -8.85 6.43
CA GLU A 38 -3.12 -10.04 5.73
C GLU A 38 -2.11 -11.21 5.76
N ALA A 39 -0.93 -10.99 6.35
CA ALA A 39 0.12 -11.99 6.40
C ALA A 39 -0.27 -13.27 7.17
N THR A 40 0.01 -14.41 6.54
CA THR A 40 -0.06 -15.74 7.13
C THR A 40 1.31 -16.15 7.68
N LYS A 41 1.41 -17.33 8.31
CA LYS A 41 2.70 -17.86 8.78
C LYS A 41 3.70 -18.09 7.65
N GLU A 42 3.22 -18.33 6.43
CA GLU A 42 4.04 -18.61 5.25
C GLU A 42 4.32 -17.35 4.41
N SER A 43 3.74 -16.20 4.79
CA SER A 43 3.94 -14.96 4.04
C SER A 43 5.37 -14.44 4.18
N ASP A 44 5.91 -13.92 3.08
CA ASP A 44 7.16 -13.18 3.12
C ASP A 44 7.00 -11.83 3.85
N VAL A 45 8.13 -11.33 4.36
CA VAL A 45 8.27 -9.99 4.91
C VAL A 45 8.93 -9.11 3.83
N ASP A 46 8.12 -8.34 3.11
CA ASP A 46 8.58 -7.50 2.01
C ASP A 46 9.14 -6.16 2.49
N LEU A 47 10.42 -5.91 2.20
CA LEU A 47 11.12 -4.68 2.52
C LEU A 47 11.58 -3.94 1.26
N PHE A 48 11.33 -2.63 1.21
CA PHE A 48 11.81 -1.75 0.15
C PHE A 48 12.83 -0.77 0.72
N PHE A 49 14.05 -0.80 0.19
CA PHE A 49 15.14 0.12 0.53
C PHE A 49 15.21 1.23 -0.52
N ASN A 50 14.78 2.43 -0.15
CA ASN A 50 14.76 3.59 -1.04
C ASN A 50 16.12 4.29 -1.05
N LEU A 51 16.69 4.43 -2.25
CA LEU A 51 17.97 5.11 -2.48
C LEU A 51 17.98 5.80 -3.85
N LYS A 52 18.79 6.85 -3.96
CA LYS A 52 18.95 7.61 -5.21
C LYS A 52 19.97 7.00 -6.18
N THR A 53 21.03 6.40 -5.65
CA THR A 53 22.19 5.92 -6.42
C THR A 53 22.78 4.64 -5.80
N LYS A 54 23.63 3.92 -6.55
CA LYS A 54 24.33 2.69 -6.11
C LYS A 54 23.43 1.48 -5.79
N GLU A 55 22.29 1.36 -6.45
CA GLU A 55 21.30 0.29 -6.24
C GLU A 55 21.92 -1.11 -6.17
N LYS A 56 22.68 -1.53 -7.19
CA LYS A 56 23.29 -2.87 -7.26
C LYS A 56 24.31 -3.15 -6.14
N GLU A 57 25.11 -2.14 -5.79
CA GLU A 57 26.13 -2.27 -4.75
C GLU A 57 25.48 -2.43 -3.38
N ILE A 58 24.51 -1.57 -3.06
CA ILE A 58 23.77 -1.61 -1.81
C ILE A 58 22.92 -2.87 -1.71
N GLU A 59 22.25 -3.28 -2.80
CA GLU A 59 21.49 -4.53 -2.83
C GLU A 59 22.36 -5.75 -2.52
N LYS A 60 23.56 -5.83 -3.11
CA LYS A 60 24.52 -6.90 -2.80
C LYS A 60 24.89 -6.89 -1.31
N LYS A 61 25.22 -5.72 -0.75
CA LYS A 61 25.54 -5.58 0.68
C LYS A 61 24.36 -6.00 1.57
N ILE A 62 23.13 -5.58 1.26
CA ILE A 62 21.94 -5.96 2.04
C ILE A 62 21.73 -7.48 2.01
N LYS A 63 21.86 -8.11 0.84
CA LYS A 63 21.76 -9.58 0.69
C LYS A 63 22.83 -10.32 1.51
N GLU A 64 24.07 -9.85 1.50
CA GLU A 64 25.13 -10.39 2.35
C GLU A 64 24.82 -10.24 3.84
N GLN A 65 24.25 -9.09 4.25
CA GLN A 65 23.85 -8.88 5.64
C GLN A 65 22.63 -9.71 6.03
N LEU A 66 21.69 -9.96 5.11
CA LEU A 66 20.57 -10.86 5.35
C LEU A 66 21.04 -12.28 5.64
N ALA A 67 22.00 -12.79 4.86
CA ALA A 67 22.59 -14.10 5.12
C ALA A 67 23.30 -14.17 6.49
N LYS A 68 23.91 -13.08 6.94
CA LYS A 68 24.51 -12.97 8.29
C LYS A 68 23.45 -12.86 9.38
N PHE A 69 22.36 -12.15 9.12
CA PHE A 69 21.24 -11.98 10.04
C PHE A 69 20.60 -13.33 10.37
N TYR A 70 20.33 -14.18 9.38
CA TYR A 70 19.79 -15.53 9.58
C TYR A 70 20.69 -16.46 10.40
N LYS A 71 21.98 -16.14 10.56
CA LYS A 71 22.92 -16.88 11.40
C LYS A 71 23.17 -16.21 12.76
N SER A 72 22.48 -15.10 13.03
CA SER A 72 22.70 -14.32 14.25
C SER A 72 21.78 -14.79 15.38
N SER A 73 22.21 -14.54 16.62
CA SER A 73 21.39 -14.75 17.81
C SER A 73 20.12 -13.89 17.84
N ILE A 74 20.08 -12.81 17.05
CA ILE A 74 18.86 -12.00 16.88
C ILE A 74 17.80 -12.80 16.14
N TYR A 75 18.16 -13.39 14.99
CA TYR A 75 17.25 -14.25 14.23
C TYR A 75 16.83 -15.49 15.01
N GLU A 76 17.78 -16.12 15.70
CA GLU A 76 17.53 -17.31 16.52
C GLU A 76 16.41 -17.06 17.55
N LYS A 77 16.40 -15.90 18.23
CA LYS A 77 15.32 -15.52 19.14
C LYS A 77 13.95 -15.47 18.46
N PHE A 78 13.86 -15.03 17.21
CA PHE A 78 12.60 -15.00 16.47
C PHE A 78 12.19 -16.40 16.01
N SER A 79 13.13 -17.20 15.49
CA SER A 79 12.89 -18.59 15.08
C SER A 79 12.39 -19.46 16.25
N LEU A 80 13.00 -19.33 17.45
CA LEU A 80 12.52 -20.00 18.67
C LEU A 80 11.09 -19.60 19.07
N ASN A 81 10.64 -18.41 18.67
CA ASN A 81 9.26 -17.94 18.85
C ASN A 81 8.34 -18.29 17.68
N GLY A 82 8.79 -19.15 16.75
CA GLY A 82 8.04 -19.62 15.58
C GLY A 82 7.92 -18.59 14.46
N ILE A 83 8.85 -17.62 14.38
CA ILE A 83 8.90 -16.60 13.32
C ILE A 83 10.11 -16.88 12.45
N GLU A 84 9.84 -17.53 11.31
CA GLU A 84 10.85 -17.97 10.34
C GLU A 84 10.55 -17.44 8.93
N ASN A 85 9.70 -16.41 8.86
CA ASN A 85 9.28 -15.80 7.61
C ASN A 85 10.49 -15.28 6.83
N HIS A 86 10.51 -15.57 5.53
CA HIS A 86 11.56 -15.11 4.65
C HIS A 86 11.45 -13.59 4.42
N ILE A 87 12.58 -12.88 4.51
CA ILE A 87 12.66 -11.46 4.21
C ILE A 87 12.92 -11.26 2.72
N SER A 88 11.94 -10.71 2.02
CA SER A 88 12.03 -10.32 0.61
C SER A 88 12.57 -8.90 0.50
N ILE A 89 13.75 -8.76 -0.13
CA ILE A 89 14.41 -7.45 -0.29
C ILE A 89 14.14 -6.91 -1.70
N LYS A 90 13.68 -5.66 -1.75
CA LYS A 90 13.66 -4.82 -2.95
C LYS A 90 14.48 -3.55 -2.69
N VAL A 91 15.25 -3.12 -3.68
CA VAL A 91 16.13 -1.96 -3.57
C VAL A 91 15.96 -1.12 -4.81
N GLY A 92 15.91 0.20 -4.66
CA GLY A 92 15.92 1.11 -5.80
C GLY A 92 15.39 2.49 -5.47
N ASN A 93 15.07 3.24 -6.52
CA ASN A 93 14.49 4.57 -6.40
C ASN A 93 12.95 4.47 -6.39
N LEU A 94 12.33 4.81 -5.26
CA LEU A 94 10.88 4.71 -5.07
C LEU A 94 10.10 5.49 -6.13
N GLU A 95 10.60 6.64 -6.57
CA GLU A 95 9.94 7.49 -7.57
C GLU A 95 9.80 6.81 -8.94
N LYS A 96 10.71 5.88 -9.25
CA LYS A 96 10.72 5.13 -10.51
C LYS A 96 10.13 3.73 -10.37
N TRP A 97 9.69 3.36 -9.16
CA TRP A 97 9.30 1.99 -8.86
C TRP A 97 7.84 1.71 -9.23
N LYS A 98 7.59 0.57 -9.89
CA LYS A 98 6.23 0.19 -10.35
C LYS A 98 5.22 0.06 -9.19
N LEU A 99 5.70 -0.35 -8.01
CA LEU A 99 4.87 -0.54 -6.81
C LEU A 99 4.83 0.69 -5.90
N LYS A 100 5.29 1.86 -6.36
CA LYS A 100 5.30 3.12 -5.60
C LYS A 100 3.98 3.36 -4.87
N ARG A 101 2.85 3.19 -5.56
CA ARG A 101 1.51 3.43 -5.01
C ARG A 101 1.20 2.58 -3.79
N SER A 102 1.42 1.26 -3.87
CA SER A 102 1.17 0.35 -2.75
C SER A 102 2.09 0.63 -1.56
N ILE A 103 3.35 0.98 -1.82
CA ILE A 103 4.29 1.36 -0.76
C ILE A 103 3.85 2.66 -0.07
N ILE A 104 3.38 3.66 -0.83
CA ILE A 104 2.93 4.94 -0.29
C ILE A 104 1.60 4.81 0.47
N SER A 105 0.66 4.02 -0.03
CA SER A 105 -0.68 3.92 0.54
C SER A 105 -0.76 3.04 1.78
N GLU A 106 0.02 1.96 1.81
CA GLU A 106 -0.10 0.89 2.83
C GLU A 106 1.20 0.67 3.60
N GLY A 107 2.33 1.16 3.11
CA GLY A 107 3.65 0.85 3.67
C GLY A 107 3.86 1.47 5.05
N ILE A 108 4.61 0.76 5.88
CA ILE A 108 5.06 1.23 7.20
C ILE A 108 6.50 1.68 7.05
N ILE A 109 6.76 2.95 7.36
CA ILE A 109 8.12 3.49 7.40
C ILE A 109 8.83 2.90 8.62
N LEU A 110 9.87 2.09 8.38
CA LEU A 110 10.71 1.52 9.43
C LEU A 110 11.93 2.39 9.72
N TYR A 111 12.39 3.14 8.72
CA TYR A 111 13.50 4.09 8.83
C TYR A 111 13.32 5.21 7.82
N GLY A 112 13.67 6.43 8.22
CA GLY A 112 13.63 7.62 7.37
C GLY A 112 13.54 8.89 8.20
N LYS A 113 13.80 10.04 7.57
CA LYS A 113 13.56 11.33 8.23
C LYS A 113 12.06 11.51 8.40
N TYR A 114 11.63 11.92 9.59
CA TYR A 114 10.26 12.39 9.78
C TYR A 114 10.01 13.58 8.85
N LYS A 115 9.18 13.36 7.85
CA LYS A 115 8.56 14.43 7.07
C LYS A 115 7.28 14.75 7.83
N ASN A 116 7.11 15.97 8.31
CA ASN A 116 5.88 16.37 9.00
C ASN A 116 4.81 16.66 7.94
N PRO A 117 3.93 15.71 7.55
CA PRO A 117 2.75 16.13 6.82
C PRO A 117 1.96 17.06 7.76
N PRO A 118 1.35 18.14 7.25
CA PRO A 118 0.35 18.89 7.99
C PRO A 118 -0.61 17.93 8.71
N GLU A 119 -0.89 18.20 9.99
CA GLU A 119 -1.75 17.36 10.82
C GLU A 119 -3.09 17.10 10.10
N ASN A 120 -3.55 15.84 10.09
CA ASN A 120 -4.77 15.37 9.42
C ASN A 120 -4.72 15.24 7.89
N ILE A 121 -3.58 15.41 7.23
CA ILE A 121 -3.49 15.08 5.81
C ILE A 121 -3.68 13.57 5.59
N LYS A 122 -4.71 13.24 4.82
CA LYS A 122 -5.00 11.90 4.32
C LYS A 122 -4.77 11.85 2.81
N GLY A 123 -4.36 10.68 2.35
CA GLY A 123 -4.24 10.39 0.93
C GLY A 123 -5.60 10.07 0.33
N TYR A 124 -5.89 10.70 -0.80
CA TYR A 124 -7.11 10.50 -1.58
C TYR A 124 -6.79 10.21 -3.04
N ALA A 125 -7.74 9.54 -3.71
CA ALA A 125 -7.72 9.27 -5.14
C ALA A 125 -8.98 9.85 -5.78
N LEU A 126 -8.80 10.80 -6.69
CA LEU A 126 -9.84 11.32 -7.58
C LEU A 126 -9.91 10.45 -8.83
N PHE A 127 -11.06 9.85 -9.05
CA PHE A 127 -11.41 9.16 -10.28
C PHE A 127 -12.26 10.08 -11.16
N ILE A 128 -11.92 10.17 -12.44
CA ILE A 128 -12.71 10.86 -13.46
C ILE A 128 -13.00 9.84 -14.56
N LEU A 129 -14.24 9.38 -14.64
CA LEU A 129 -14.68 8.42 -15.66
C LEU A 129 -14.72 9.09 -17.03
N LYS A 130 -14.16 8.42 -18.04
CA LYS A 130 -14.33 8.87 -19.43
C LYS A 130 -15.76 8.60 -19.89
N PRO A 131 -16.24 9.32 -20.94
CA PRO A 131 -17.59 9.11 -21.46
C PRO A 131 -17.86 7.66 -21.87
N ILE A 132 -18.86 7.04 -21.24
CA ILE A 132 -19.32 5.69 -21.59
C ILE A 132 -20.41 5.81 -22.66
N ARG A 133 -20.06 5.47 -23.91
CA ARG A 133 -20.98 5.59 -25.07
C ARG A 133 -22.23 4.71 -24.95
N ASN A 134 -22.08 3.49 -24.45
CA ASN A 134 -23.21 2.57 -24.27
C ASN A 134 -24.06 2.99 -23.06
N ILE A 135 -25.28 3.46 -23.31
CA ILE A 135 -26.22 3.97 -22.30
C ILE A 135 -26.57 2.91 -21.24
N THR A 136 -26.85 1.67 -21.65
CA THR A 136 -27.20 0.60 -20.72
C THR A 136 -26.04 0.29 -19.77
N LYS A 137 -24.83 0.18 -20.33
CA LYS A 137 -23.59 0.00 -19.55
C LYS A 137 -23.36 1.17 -18.60
N ARG A 138 -23.48 2.41 -19.10
CA ARG A 138 -23.34 3.62 -18.30
C ARG A 138 -24.28 3.60 -17.10
N ASN A 139 -25.57 3.37 -17.32
CA ASN A 139 -26.56 3.36 -16.26
C ASN A 139 -26.31 2.25 -15.23
N LYS A 140 -25.90 1.06 -15.67
CA LYS A 140 -25.51 -0.04 -14.77
C LYS A 140 -24.33 0.37 -13.87
N ILE A 141 -23.29 0.94 -14.44
CA ILE A 141 -22.08 1.36 -13.70
C ILE A 141 -22.39 2.50 -12.74
N MET A 142 -23.12 3.53 -13.18
CA MET A 142 -23.47 4.66 -12.31
C MET A 142 -24.31 4.20 -11.12
N ARG A 143 -25.24 3.25 -11.32
CA ARG A 143 -26.01 2.66 -10.22
C ARG A 143 -25.15 1.83 -9.27
N LYS A 144 -24.17 1.08 -9.79
CA LYS A 144 -23.24 0.29 -8.95
C LYS A 144 -22.33 1.20 -8.11
N LEU A 145 -21.83 2.29 -8.69
CA LEU A 145 -20.91 3.21 -8.01
C LEU A 145 -21.64 4.13 -7.03
N PHE A 146 -22.75 4.74 -7.46
CA PHE A 146 -23.40 5.82 -6.71
C PHE A 146 -24.76 5.43 -6.11
N GLY A 147 -25.23 4.23 -6.41
CA GLY A 147 -26.53 3.76 -5.94
C GLY A 147 -27.68 4.29 -6.78
N ARG A 148 -28.89 4.17 -6.24
CA ARG A 148 -30.12 4.65 -6.88
C ARG A 148 -31.10 5.07 -5.80
N LYS A 149 -31.75 6.22 -6.02
CA LYS A 149 -32.91 6.67 -5.22
C LYS A 149 -34.13 6.79 -6.12
N GLU A 150 -35.17 6.04 -5.79
CA GLU A 150 -36.51 6.10 -6.36
C GLU A 150 -37.52 6.22 -5.22
N LYS A 151 -38.76 6.64 -5.53
CA LYS A 151 -39.81 6.96 -4.54
C LYS A 151 -39.86 6.00 -3.33
N ASN A 152 -39.74 4.69 -3.55
CA ASN A 152 -39.79 3.67 -2.50
C ASN A 152 -38.54 2.76 -2.43
N TYR A 153 -37.46 3.08 -3.16
CA TYR A 153 -36.27 2.24 -3.23
C TYR A 153 -35.01 3.08 -3.13
N MET A 154 -34.14 2.72 -2.19
CA MET A 154 -32.84 3.34 -2.01
C MET A 154 -31.80 2.25 -1.89
N SER A 155 -30.86 2.22 -2.82
CA SER A 155 -29.66 1.40 -2.71
C SER A 155 -28.46 2.31 -2.58
N GLU A 156 -27.65 2.09 -1.55
CA GLU A 156 -26.34 2.73 -1.46
C GLU A 156 -25.44 2.24 -2.59
N GLY A 157 -24.57 3.13 -3.05
CA GLY A 157 -23.55 2.79 -4.03
C GLY A 157 -22.23 2.48 -3.34
N LEU A 158 -21.36 1.75 -4.05
CA LEU A 158 -20.03 1.39 -3.59
C LEU A 158 -19.23 2.59 -3.03
N ILE A 159 -19.33 3.76 -3.66
CA ILE A 159 -18.60 4.95 -3.22
C ILE A 159 -19.04 5.39 -1.82
N MET A 160 -20.32 5.27 -1.51
CA MET A 160 -20.85 5.61 -0.18
C MET A 160 -20.43 4.55 0.86
N GLU A 161 -20.48 3.25 0.52
CA GLU A 161 -20.02 2.16 1.38
C GLU A 161 -18.53 2.30 1.75
N MET A 162 -17.71 2.77 0.81
CA MET A 162 -16.28 3.07 1.01
C MET A 162 -16.03 4.36 1.79
N LYS A 163 -17.08 5.08 2.22
CA LYS A 163 -16.98 6.44 2.78
C LYS A 163 -16.28 7.42 1.83
N GLY A 164 -16.42 7.20 0.53
CA GLY A 164 -15.98 8.11 -0.52
C GLY A 164 -17.01 9.22 -0.77
N LYS A 165 -16.64 10.16 -1.64
CA LYS A 165 -17.47 11.33 -1.96
C LYS A 165 -17.62 11.48 -3.47
N GLN A 166 -18.88 11.51 -3.93
CA GLN A 166 -19.17 11.89 -5.29
C GLN A 166 -19.00 13.40 -5.47
N LEU A 167 -18.26 13.82 -6.49
CA LEU A 167 -18.06 15.23 -6.83
C LEU A 167 -18.92 15.67 -8.01
N SER A 168 -19.15 14.77 -8.95
CA SER A 168 -19.97 15.01 -10.13
C SER A 168 -20.58 13.68 -10.62
N PRO A 169 -21.44 13.69 -11.66
CA PRO A 169 -21.96 12.46 -12.24
C PRO A 169 -20.87 11.49 -12.77
N THR A 170 -19.65 11.98 -13.04
CA THR A 170 -18.55 11.17 -13.59
C THR A 170 -17.28 11.21 -12.75
N SER A 171 -17.27 11.93 -11.63
CA SER A 171 -16.09 12.03 -10.78
C SER A 171 -16.39 11.83 -9.30
N PHE A 172 -15.45 11.20 -8.62
CA PHE A 172 -15.57 10.85 -7.21
C PHE A 172 -14.20 10.66 -6.56
N ILE A 173 -14.18 10.82 -5.25
CA ILE A 173 -12.98 10.64 -4.42
C ILE A 173 -13.19 9.45 -3.50
N VAL A 174 -12.13 8.66 -3.31
CA VAL A 174 -12.01 7.64 -2.26
C VAL A 174 -10.69 7.81 -1.52
N SER A 175 -10.58 7.23 -0.32
CA SER A 175 -9.28 7.15 0.37
C SER A 175 -8.30 6.28 -0.42
N LEU A 176 -6.99 6.57 -0.32
CA LEU A 176 -5.97 5.74 -0.99
C LEU A 176 -6.03 4.27 -0.58
N GLU A 177 -6.44 3.97 0.66
CA GLU A 177 -6.64 2.60 1.16
C GLU A 177 -7.68 1.79 0.35
N LYS A 178 -8.61 2.47 -0.34
CA LYS A 178 -9.68 1.86 -1.13
C LYS A 178 -9.44 1.90 -2.64
N ILE A 179 -8.30 2.43 -3.07
CA ILE A 179 -7.99 2.68 -4.48
C ILE A 179 -8.04 1.40 -5.33
N ASN A 180 -7.46 0.31 -4.83
CA ASN A 180 -7.33 -0.96 -5.56
C ASN A 180 -8.70 -1.60 -5.81
N GLU A 181 -9.61 -1.50 -4.85
CA GLU A 181 -10.97 -2.03 -4.96
C GLU A 181 -11.75 -1.34 -6.10
N VAL A 182 -11.63 -0.01 -6.20
CA VAL A 182 -12.22 0.78 -7.30
C VAL A 182 -11.57 0.43 -8.64
N ILE A 183 -10.23 0.39 -8.70
CA ILE A 183 -9.49 0.05 -9.93
C ILE A 183 -9.92 -1.31 -10.47
N ASN A 184 -10.03 -2.31 -9.59
CA ASN A 184 -10.43 -3.66 -9.97
C ASN A 184 -11.83 -3.69 -10.60
N ILE A 185 -12.78 -2.95 -10.04
CA ILE A 185 -14.16 -2.88 -10.54
C ILE A 185 -14.22 -2.16 -11.89
N LEU A 186 -13.53 -1.02 -12.03
CA LEU A 186 -13.51 -0.27 -13.28
C LEU A 186 -12.82 -1.06 -14.40
N ASN A 187 -11.72 -1.76 -14.10
CA ASN A 187 -11.01 -2.61 -15.04
C ASN A 187 -11.85 -3.82 -15.46
N PHE A 188 -12.50 -4.50 -14.49
CA PHE A 188 -13.39 -5.62 -14.76
C PHE A 188 -14.53 -5.24 -15.69
N GLU A 189 -15.14 -4.07 -15.45
CA GLU A 189 -16.22 -3.54 -16.28
C GLU A 189 -15.70 -2.84 -17.55
N LYS A 190 -14.38 -2.82 -17.81
CA LYS A 190 -13.72 -2.15 -18.95
C LYS A 190 -14.18 -0.70 -19.10
N ILE A 191 -14.02 0.07 -18.03
CA ILE A 191 -14.33 1.50 -17.98
C ILE A 191 -13.02 2.28 -17.96
N ASP A 192 -12.85 3.20 -18.90
CA ASP A 192 -11.70 4.08 -18.92
C ASP A 192 -11.87 5.20 -17.88
N TYR A 193 -10.79 5.55 -17.21
CA TYR A 193 -10.76 6.61 -16.20
C TYR A 193 -9.42 7.35 -16.21
N THR A 194 -9.45 8.57 -15.68
CA THR A 194 -8.27 9.29 -15.21
C THR A 194 -8.21 9.15 -13.68
N LEU A 195 -7.02 8.92 -13.16
CA LEU A 195 -6.75 8.76 -11.73
C LEU A 195 -5.73 9.80 -11.28
N ILE A 196 -6.13 10.64 -10.33
CA ILE A 196 -5.28 11.67 -9.72
C ILE A 196 -5.17 11.37 -8.23
N GLU A 197 -3.95 11.17 -7.76
CA GLU A 197 -3.65 10.95 -6.34
C GLU A 197 -3.24 12.29 -5.72
N PHE A 198 -3.80 12.60 -4.56
CA PHE A 198 -3.52 13.85 -3.85
C PHE A 198 -3.65 13.67 -2.34
N TRP A 199 -3.07 14.62 -1.62
CA TRP A 199 -3.08 14.67 -0.16
C TRP A 199 -3.89 15.88 0.28
N SER A 200 -4.81 15.66 1.21
CA SER A 200 -5.65 16.73 1.73
C SER A 200 -6.03 16.45 3.18
N ASP A 201 -6.19 17.52 3.95
CA ASP A 201 -6.77 17.54 5.29
C ASP A 201 -8.31 17.54 5.27
N PHE A 202 -8.92 17.38 4.09
CA PHE A 202 -10.38 17.31 3.93
C PHE A 202 -10.99 16.26 4.86
N LYS A 203 -11.89 16.70 5.73
CA LYS A 203 -12.72 15.81 6.56
C LYS A 203 -13.98 15.48 5.77
N ASN A 204 -14.20 14.20 5.51
CA ASN A 204 -15.46 13.69 4.95
C ASN A 204 -16.62 13.93 5.92
#